data_AF-A0A1J5KD50-F1
#
_entry.id   AF-A0A1J5KD50-F1
#
_cell.length_a   1.000
_cell.length_b   1.000
_cell.length_c   1.000
_cell.angle_alpha   90.00
_cell.angle_beta   90.00
_cell.angle_gamma   90.00
#
_symmetry.space_group_name_H-M   'P 1'
#
loop_
_entity.id
_entity.type
_entity.pdbx_description
1 polymer ?
#
loop_
_entity_poly.entity_id
_entity_poly.type
_entity_poly.pdbx_seq_one_letter_code
_entity_poly.pdbx_strand_id
1 'polypeptide(L)'
;MKFKIQSTIFSIILIVISSLLIERIVSINDYSISKSPLKITNLKSQSSFVPIMGASEFMTHSNSLFKNRINLEMWHGNNHLVFDNIKAKDSFSFDFNLSAKSVFDISIKNKENGSYKVLRFNEGRLHLIETSHDGEFKSSRFINSQLDKINHFQFKNKNLLINNKKVYSISNAVDLGVRSSGVEKVSIEAIKVNGGDLNLRPQYSLSLIIILSLLLITLSFFLRPLPQVSMALMLCILSTSTHIFYINYYQASYPLDLSFNDGKLLQEESERDFIKEETKRVASLLVKDQGSTLFIGSSQTYGEGVTKKSKIWTELYCKEQGIINCINIGIRSATSQTFLDLNKLVLNSKPKKIFYILAHNDSDIRLHRKNTEKLIKSWIESNIEVTLILEPTTYQKSPLHFNLINLGSIYNLKVIDMHSYISTVSDYGWYWHDEVHLTDLGHKKFSKRLIEQLATP
;
A
#
# COMPACT_ATOMS: atom_id res chain seq x y z
N MET A 1 30.18 -9.07 56.52
CA MET A 1 28.70 -9.19 56.44
C MET A 1 28.05 -8.01 55.70
N LYS A 2 28.33 -6.74 56.07
CA LYS A 2 27.84 -5.54 55.34
C LYS A 2 28.08 -5.56 53.82
N PHE A 3 29.26 -6.02 53.39
CA PHE A 3 29.64 -6.08 51.97
C PHE A 3 28.83 -7.09 51.14
N LYS A 4 28.49 -8.25 51.72
CA LYS A 4 27.62 -9.25 51.07
C LYS A 4 26.19 -8.73 50.91
N ILE A 5 25.67 -8.05 51.94
CA ILE A 5 24.32 -7.46 51.91
C ILE A 5 24.23 -6.37 50.83
N GLN A 6 25.25 -5.51 50.70
CA GLN A 6 25.29 -4.47 49.66
C GLN A 6 25.36 -5.04 48.23
N SER A 7 26.15 -6.10 48.01
CA SER A 7 26.25 -6.78 46.71
C SER A 7 24.91 -7.41 46.31
N THR A 8 24.24 -8.10 47.24
CA THR A 8 22.92 -8.72 46.98
C THR A 8 21.85 -7.69 46.63
N ILE A 9 21.80 -6.56 47.36
CA ILE A 9 20.84 -5.48 47.07
C ILE A 9 21.07 -4.90 45.66
N PHE A 10 22.33 -4.71 45.27
CA PHE A 10 22.68 -4.19 43.95
C PHE A 10 22.29 -5.16 42.81
N SER A 11 22.55 -6.47 42.97
CA SER A 11 22.10 -7.47 41.99
C SER A 11 20.58 -7.49 41.83
N ILE A 12 19.83 -7.32 42.93
CA ILE A 12 18.36 -7.25 42.89
C ILE A 12 17.92 -6.01 42.08
N ILE A 13 18.52 -4.85 42.33
CA ILE A 13 18.20 -3.61 41.59
C ILE A 13 18.48 -3.80 40.08
N LEU A 14 19.61 -4.41 39.73
CA LEU A 14 19.99 -4.66 38.34
C LEU A 14 18.99 -5.60 37.64
N ILE A 15 18.55 -6.66 38.33
CA ILE A 15 17.54 -7.61 37.82
C ILE A 15 16.20 -6.89 37.62
N VAL A 16 15.76 -6.06 38.56
CA VAL A 16 14.52 -5.29 38.43
C VAL A 16 14.59 -4.32 37.25
N ILE A 17 15.68 -3.57 37.10
CA ILE A 17 15.87 -2.65 35.97
C ILE A 17 15.88 -3.40 34.64
N SER A 18 16.60 -4.52 34.57
CA SER A 18 16.67 -5.34 33.35
C SER A 18 15.32 -5.95 33.00
N SER A 19 14.55 -6.39 34.00
CA SER A 19 13.21 -6.95 33.83
C SER A 19 12.22 -5.90 33.34
N LEU A 20 12.28 -4.67 33.88
CA LEU A 20 11.46 -3.55 33.42
C LEU A 20 11.82 -3.12 31.98
N LEU A 21 13.11 -3.17 31.62
CA LEU A 21 13.56 -2.92 30.26
C LEU A 21 13.07 -4.01 29.30
N ILE A 22 13.16 -5.29 29.68
CA ILE A 22 12.66 -6.42 28.88
C ILE A 22 11.14 -6.35 28.73
N GLU A 23 10.39 -6.12 29.81
CA GLU A 23 8.92 -5.94 29.77
C GLU A 23 8.55 -4.79 28.82
N ARG A 24 9.31 -3.69 28.85
CA ARG A 24 9.09 -2.59 27.92
C ARG A 24 9.42 -2.93 26.48
N ILE A 25 10.52 -3.61 26.21
CA ILE A 25 10.87 -4.13 24.88
C ILE A 25 9.75 -5.03 24.35
N VAL A 26 9.27 -5.96 25.17
CA VAL A 26 8.16 -6.86 24.83
C VAL A 26 6.88 -6.05 24.56
N SER A 27 6.55 -5.07 25.41
CA SER A 27 5.35 -4.22 25.22
C SER A 27 5.38 -3.33 23.98
N ILE A 28 6.58 -3.01 23.48
CA ILE A 28 6.78 -2.23 22.24
C ILE A 28 6.63 -3.12 21.01
N ASN A 29 7.08 -4.37 21.11
CA ASN A 29 6.92 -5.37 20.06
C ASN A 29 5.49 -5.91 19.99
N ASP A 30 4.78 -5.90 21.13
CA ASP A 30 3.38 -6.27 21.25
C ASP A 30 2.46 -5.16 20.72
N TYR A 31 2.27 -5.18 19.39
CA TYR A 31 1.19 -4.60 18.59
C TYR A 31 0.01 -4.01 19.39
N SER A 32 -0.11 -2.69 19.43
CA SER A 32 -1.27 -2.04 20.04
C SER A 32 -2.49 -1.93 19.10
N ILE A 33 -2.29 -2.10 17.78
CA ILE A 33 -3.40 -2.12 16.80
C ILE A 33 -4.29 -3.36 16.97
N SER A 34 -3.70 -4.53 17.26
CA SER A 34 -4.46 -5.78 17.44
C SER A 34 -5.24 -5.84 18.75
N LYS A 35 -4.80 -5.08 19.78
CA LYS A 35 -5.46 -4.94 21.08
C LYS A 35 -6.43 -3.75 21.14
N SER A 36 -6.50 -2.94 20.09
CA SER A 36 -7.43 -1.81 20.00
C SER A 36 -8.89 -2.30 19.95
N PRO A 37 -9.83 -1.66 20.69
CA PRO A 37 -11.26 -1.97 20.58
C PRO A 37 -11.84 -1.63 19.20
N LEU A 38 -11.17 -0.75 18.44
CA LEU A 38 -11.48 -0.43 17.06
C LEU A 38 -10.46 -1.10 16.13
N LYS A 39 -10.95 -1.99 15.26
CA LYS A 39 -10.08 -2.60 14.25
C LYS A 39 -9.83 -1.57 13.14
N ILE A 40 -8.59 -1.11 13.06
CA ILE A 40 -8.10 -0.37 11.89
C ILE A 40 -7.53 -1.39 10.93
N THR A 41 -8.08 -1.43 9.72
CA THR A 41 -7.54 -2.28 8.67
C THR A 41 -7.06 -1.40 7.52
N ASN A 42 -5.81 -1.57 7.10
CA ASN A 42 -5.38 -1.06 5.80
C ASN A 42 -5.98 -2.00 4.75
N LEU A 43 -6.81 -1.50 3.83
CA LEU A 43 -7.39 -2.36 2.79
C LEU A 43 -6.30 -3.05 1.97
N LYS A 44 -5.12 -2.43 1.86
CA LYS A 44 -3.98 -3.02 1.18
C LYS A 44 -3.43 -4.26 1.90
N SER A 45 -3.45 -4.29 3.23
CA SER A 45 -3.00 -5.46 4.00
C SER A 45 -4.01 -6.62 3.96
N GLN A 46 -5.16 -6.44 3.31
CA GLN A 46 -6.14 -7.50 3.07
C GLN A 46 -5.91 -8.26 1.76
N SER A 47 -4.93 -7.86 0.93
CA SER A 47 -4.61 -8.60 -0.28
C SER A 47 -4.21 -10.03 0.07
N SER A 48 -5.02 -10.97 -0.38
CA SER A 48 -4.89 -12.38 0.00
C SER A 48 -3.92 -13.18 -0.88
N PHE A 49 -3.32 -12.54 -1.88
CA PHE A 49 -2.56 -13.24 -2.93
C PHE A 49 -1.37 -12.45 -3.48
N VAL A 50 -1.27 -11.15 -3.23
CA VAL A 50 -0.08 -10.33 -3.55
C VAL A 50 0.24 -9.39 -2.39
N PRO A 51 1.43 -9.41 -1.80
CA PRO A 51 1.83 -8.38 -0.86
C PRO A 51 1.85 -7.04 -1.60
N ILE A 52 0.95 -6.13 -1.22
CA ILE A 52 0.90 -4.79 -1.81
C ILE A 52 2.06 -3.97 -1.25
N MET A 53 2.86 -3.39 -2.14
CA MET A 53 4.04 -2.62 -1.77
C MET A 53 3.70 -1.53 -0.74
N GLY A 54 4.52 -1.44 0.30
CA GLY A 54 4.38 -0.44 1.36
C GLY A 54 3.21 -0.68 2.33
N ALA A 55 2.33 -1.66 2.09
CA ALA A 55 1.15 -1.88 2.93
C ALA A 55 1.50 -2.46 4.31
N SER A 56 2.44 -3.40 4.34
CA SER A 56 2.91 -4.04 5.58
C SER A 56 3.75 -3.05 6.37
N GLU A 57 4.65 -2.36 5.67
CA GLU A 57 5.55 -1.36 6.22
C GLU A 57 4.76 -0.17 6.79
N PHE A 58 3.70 0.27 6.10
CA PHE A 58 2.78 1.27 6.64
C PHE A 58 2.23 0.86 8.01
N MET A 59 1.78 -0.39 8.16
CA MET A 59 1.16 -0.88 9.38
C MET A 59 2.17 -1.20 10.49
N THR A 60 3.42 -1.48 10.13
CA THR A 60 4.48 -1.89 11.06
C THR A 60 5.45 -0.76 11.42
N HIS A 61 5.46 0.35 10.70
CA HIS A 61 6.35 1.48 11.00
C HIS A 61 5.76 2.48 12.00
N SER A 62 6.60 2.95 12.92
CA SER A 62 6.29 3.96 13.95
C SER A 62 6.02 5.34 13.38
N ASN A 63 6.71 5.76 12.31
CA ASN A 63 6.45 7.06 11.68
C ASN A 63 5.06 7.14 11.04
N SER A 64 4.55 6.00 10.55
CA SER A 64 3.19 5.90 10.01
C SER A 64 2.15 5.93 11.13
N LEU A 65 2.43 5.24 12.24
CA LEU A 65 1.51 5.07 13.36
C LEU A 65 2.23 5.42 14.68
N PHE A 66 2.05 6.64 15.16
CA PHE A 66 2.73 7.14 16.36
C PHE A 66 1.74 7.68 17.38
N LYS A 67 1.70 7.10 18.58
CA LYS A 67 0.78 7.51 19.66
C LYS A 67 -0.67 7.51 19.17
N ASN A 68 -1.29 8.68 19.02
CA ASN A 68 -2.64 8.89 18.51
C ASN A 68 -2.65 9.49 17.09
N ARG A 69 -1.49 9.57 16.42
CA ARG A 69 -1.31 10.12 15.08
C ARG A 69 -1.10 9.02 14.04
N ILE A 70 -1.79 9.15 12.91
CA ILE A 70 -1.56 8.37 11.69
C ILE A 70 -1.04 9.34 10.63
N ASN A 71 0.15 9.06 10.10
CA ASN A 71 0.71 9.78 8.98
C ASN A 71 0.38 9.06 7.67
N LEU A 72 -0.52 9.64 6.87
CA LEU A 72 -1.03 9.03 5.64
C LEU A 72 -0.12 9.27 4.44
N GLU A 73 0.91 10.10 4.58
CA GLU A 73 1.93 10.33 3.53
C GLU A 73 3.03 9.26 3.52
N MET A 74 3.16 8.50 4.61
CA MET A 74 4.24 7.53 4.79
C MET A 74 3.96 6.28 3.95
N TRP A 75 5.03 5.66 3.42
CA TRP A 75 5.04 4.40 2.65
C TRP A 75 4.19 4.44 1.37
N HIS A 76 4.88 4.37 0.23
CA HIS A 76 4.41 4.48 -1.16
C HIS A 76 2.90 4.23 -1.43
N GLY A 77 2.36 5.05 -2.32
CA GLY A 77 1.00 4.93 -2.85
C GLY A 77 -0.09 5.43 -1.90
N ASN A 78 -1.32 5.38 -2.37
CA ASN A 78 -2.49 5.95 -1.72
C ASN A 78 -3.00 5.02 -0.60
N ASN A 79 -2.63 5.27 0.66
CA ASN A 79 -3.05 4.44 1.80
C ASN A 79 -4.52 4.66 2.15
N HIS A 80 -5.33 3.62 2.02
CA HIS A 80 -6.75 3.64 2.41
C HIS A 80 -6.94 2.82 3.68
N LEU A 81 -7.15 3.52 4.79
CA LEU A 81 -7.43 2.92 6.09
C LEU A 81 -8.94 2.88 6.29
N VAL A 82 -9.45 1.74 6.75
CA VAL A 82 -10.85 1.55 7.10
C VAL A 82 -10.95 1.31 8.60
N PHE A 83 -11.81 2.08 9.23
CA PHE A 83 -12.23 1.93 10.61
C PHE A 83 -13.46 1.04 10.62
N ASP A 84 -13.24 -0.25 10.85
CA ASP A 84 -14.29 -1.27 10.78
C ASP A 84 -15.26 -1.13 11.96
N ASN A 85 -16.52 -1.52 11.74
CA ASN A 85 -17.55 -1.69 12.77
C ASN A 85 -17.98 -0.42 13.53
N ILE A 86 -17.80 0.77 12.95
CA ILE A 86 -18.43 1.99 13.49
C ILE A 86 -19.94 1.88 13.33
N LYS A 87 -20.67 1.79 14.43
CA LYS A 87 -22.13 1.75 14.44
C LYS A 87 -22.68 3.17 14.37
N ALA A 88 -23.90 3.32 13.85
CA ALA A 88 -24.58 4.62 13.75
C ALA A 88 -24.76 5.36 15.10
N LYS A 89 -24.72 4.61 16.21
CA LYS A 89 -24.79 5.12 17.59
C LYS A 89 -23.44 5.52 18.18
N ASP A 90 -22.34 5.08 17.56
CA ASP A 90 -21.02 5.38 18.07
C ASP A 90 -20.67 6.83 17.75
N SER A 91 -19.90 7.46 18.64
CA SER A 91 -19.27 8.75 18.35
C SER A 91 -17.83 8.52 17.93
N PHE A 92 -17.42 9.06 16.79
CA PHE A 92 -16.05 8.96 16.30
C PHE A 92 -15.54 10.35 15.93
N SER A 93 -14.33 10.71 16.33
CA SER A 93 -13.74 12.00 15.96
C SER A 93 -12.25 11.91 15.81
N PHE A 94 -11.67 12.79 15.01
CA PHE A 94 -10.23 12.98 14.90
C PHE A 94 -9.95 14.39 14.37
N ASP A 95 -8.75 14.87 14.67
CA ASP A 95 -8.21 16.08 14.05
C ASP A 95 -7.42 15.66 12.82
N PHE A 96 -7.45 16.46 11.76
CA PHE A 96 -6.67 16.21 10.55
C PHE A 96 -5.98 17.48 10.08
N ASN A 97 -4.71 17.30 9.70
CA ASN A 97 -3.83 18.35 9.24
C ASN A 97 -3.59 18.16 7.73
N LEU A 98 -3.85 19.22 6.98
CA LEU A 98 -3.76 19.23 5.52
C LEU A 98 -2.72 20.25 5.06
N SER A 99 -1.80 19.82 4.20
CA SER A 99 -1.03 20.77 3.39
C SER A 99 -1.94 21.45 2.36
N ALA A 100 -1.53 22.62 1.86
CA ALA A 100 -2.32 23.40 0.90
C ALA A 100 -2.63 22.65 -0.40
N LYS A 101 -1.82 21.65 -0.77
CA LYS A 101 -1.97 20.86 -2.00
C LYS A 101 -2.38 19.41 -1.75
N SER A 102 -2.64 19.08 -0.49
CA SER A 102 -3.01 17.72 -0.14
C SER A 102 -4.40 17.37 -0.63
N VAL A 103 -4.56 16.12 -1.07
CA VAL A 103 -5.87 15.53 -1.34
C VAL A 103 -6.14 14.49 -0.25
N PHE A 104 -7.16 14.76 0.56
CA PHE A 104 -7.57 13.88 1.64
C PHE A 104 -9.04 13.54 1.48
N ASP A 105 -9.36 12.25 1.62
CA ASP A 105 -10.69 11.73 1.45
C ASP A 105 -11.15 11.03 2.72
N ILE A 106 -12.36 11.37 3.13
CA ILE A 106 -13.13 10.60 4.11
C ILE A 106 -14.23 9.86 3.35
N SER A 107 -14.05 8.56 3.22
CA SER A 107 -14.98 7.64 2.55
C SER A 107 -15.97 7.04 3.54
N ILE A 108 -17.23 6.96 3.13
CA ILE A 108 -18.33 6.41 3.91
C ILE A 108 -18.97 5.34 3.05
N LYS A 109 -18.80 4.08 3.43
CA LYS A 109 -19.39 2.95 2.72
C LYS A 109 -20.75 2.60 3.32
N ASN A 110 -21.78 2.57 2.49
CA ASN A 110 -23.06 1.99 2.87
C ASN A 110 -22.97 0.46 2.81
N LYS A 111 -23.18 -0.22 3.94
CA LYS A 111 -23.07 -1.68 4.02
C LYS A 111 -24.18 -2.44 3.30
N GLU A 112 -25.36 -1.84 3.13
CA GLU A 112 -26.51 -2.52 2.53
C GLU A 112 -26.39 -2.63 1.02
N ASN A 113 -25.89 -1.58 0.36
CA ASN A 113 -25.83 -1.53 -1.10
C ASN A 113 -24.40 -1.35 -1.67
N GLY A 114 -23.38 -1.27 -0.81
CA GLY A 114 -21.98 -1.17 -1.20
C GLY A 114 -21.54 0.20 -1.74
N SER A 115 -22.45 1.17 -1.90
CA SER A 115 -22.13 2.51 -2.42
C SER A 115 -21.24 3.31 -1.47
N TYR A 116 -20.47 4.24 -2.03
CA TYR A 116 -19.62 5.15 -1.27
C TYR A 116 -20.10 6.60 -1.39
N LYS A 117 -19.92 7.33 -0.30
CA LYS A 117 -19.85 8.79 -0.33
C LYS A 117 -18.48 9.21 0.12
N VAL A 118 -17.89 10.17 -0.58
CA VAL A 118 -16.53 10.63 -0.30
C VAL A 118 -16.58 12.13 -0.02
N LEU A 119 -16.16 12.52 1.18
CA LEU A 119 -15.84 13.90 1.51
C LEU A 119 -14.39 14.14 1.13
N ARG A 120 -14.18 14.89 0.05
CA ARG A 120 -12.85 15.24 -0.45
C ARG A 120 -12.45 16.62 0.01
N PHE A 121 -11.27 16.70 0.60
CA PHE A 121 -10.58 17.93 0.97
C PHE A 121 -9.43 18.13 0.00
N ASN A 122 -9.42 19.25 -0.73
CA ASN A 122 -8.36 19.59 -1.68
C ASN A 122 -8.26 21.12 -1.82
N GLU A 123 -7.06 21.70 -1.75
CA GLU A 123 -6.82 23.14 -1.98
C GLU A 123 -7.74 24.06 -1.14
N GLY A 124 -7.95 23.72 0.13
CA GLY A 124 -8.84 24.49 1.02
C GLY A 124 -10.33 24.40 0.65
N ARG A 125 -10.71 23.45 -0.22
CA ARG A 125 -12.08 23.18 -0.62
C ARG A 125 -12.57 21.83 -0.10
N LEU A 126 -13.86 21.78 0.20
CA LEU A 126 -14.57 20.55 0.57
C LEU A 126 -15.57 20.17 -0.54
N HIS A 127 -15.45 18.96 -1.04
CA HIS A 127 -16.34 18.38 -2.04
C HIS A 127 -17.06 17.16 -1.47
N LEU A 128 -18.36 17.04 -1.73
CA LEU A 128 -19.06 15.78 -1.57
C LEU A 128 -19.14 15.10 -2.93
N ILE A 129 -18.50 13.94 -3.02
CA ILE A 129 -18.50 13.07 -4.18
C ILE A 129 -19.41 11.88 -3.89
N GLU A 130 -20.32 11.58 -4.81
CA GLU A 130 -21.22 10.44 -4.73
C GLU A 130 -20.82 9.38 -5.75
N THR A 131 -20.76 8.12 -5.31
CA THR A 131 -20.51 6.99 -6.20
C THR A 131 -21.75 6.11 -6.37
N SER A 132 -21.77 5.36 -7.46
CA SER A 132 -22.71 4.27 -7.67
C SER A 132 -22.41 3.08 -6.74
N HIS A 133 -23.35 2.13 -6.68
CA HIS A 133 -23.13 0.82 -6.04
C HIS A 133 -21.89 0.09 -6.58
N ASP A 134 -21.53 0.37 -7.84
CA ASP A 134 -20.38 -0.19 -8.53
C ASP A 134 -19.07 0.55 -8.27
N GLY A 135 -19.12 1.66 -7.51
CA GLY A 135 -17.98 2.53 -7.22
C GLY A 135 -17.69 3.58 -8.28
N GLU A 136 -18.46 3.65 -9.37
CA GLU A 136 -18.31 4.71 -10.38
C GLU A 136 -18.76 6.07 -9.83
N PHE A 137 -17.98 7.11 -10.09
CA PHE A 137 -18.30 8.49 -9.70
C PHE A 137 -19.51 9.02 -10.47
N LYS A 138 -20.52 9.51 -9.75
CA LYS A 138 -21.75 10.06 -10.33
C LYS A 138 -21.77 11.58 -10.36
N SER A 139 -21.40 12.21 -9.24
CA SER A 139 -21.47 13.67 -9.10
C SER A 139 -20.51 14.16 -8.04
N SER A 140 -20.07 15.40 -8.19
CA SER A 140 -19.34 16.15 -7.17
C SER A 140 -20.04 17.49 -6.95
N ARG A 141 -20.19 17.89 -5.68
CA ARG A 141 -20.70 19.22 -5.32
C ARG A 141 -19.82 19.86 -4.27
N PHE A 142 -19.59 21.16 -4.41
CA PHE A 142 -18.88 21.95 -3.42
C PHE A 142 -19.74 22.10 -2.16
N ILE A 143 -19.12 21.97 -1.00
CA ILE A 143 -19.72 22.29 0.29
C ILE A 143 -18.98 23.51 0.81
N ASN A 144 -19.72 24.61 1.01
CA ASN A 144 -19.15 25.81 1.58
C ASN A 144 -18.75 25.53 3.04
N SER A 145 -17.46 25.35 3.26
CA SER A 145 -16.85 25.08 4.55
C SER A 145 -15.56 25.87 4.64
N GLN A 146 -15.39 26.63 5.72
CA GLN A 146 -14.09 27.20 6.07
C GLN A 146 -13.21 26.04 6.57
N LEU A 147 -12.17 25.75 5.81
CA LEU A 147 -11.14 24.81 6.19
C LEU A 147 -9.94 25.58 6.74
N ASP A 148 -9.47 25.16 7.90
CA ASP A 148 -8.25 25.67 8.53
C ASP A 148 -7.09 24.71 8.24
N LYS A 149 -5.90 25.02 8.75
CA LYS A 149 -4.75 24.09 8.66
C LYS A 149 -5.01 22.79 9.42
N ILE A 150 -5.65 22.90 10.58
CA ILE A 150 -6.09 21.78 11.41
C ILE A 150 -7.60 21.81 11.44
N ASN A 151 -8.23 20.71 11.08
CA ASN A 151 -9.68 20.59 11.03
C ASN A 151 -10.15 19.46 11.93
N HIS A 152 -11.31 19.64 12.55
CA HIS A 152 -11.92 18.65 13.42
C HIS A 152 -13.01 17.89 12.67
N PHE A 153 -12.83 16.58 12.51
CA PHE A 153 -13.88 15.68 12.03
C PHE A 153 -14.63 15.07 13.20
N GLN A 154 -15.96 15.03 13.11
CA GLN A 154 -16.80 14.32 14.06
C GLN A 154 -17.95 13.57 13.36
N PHE A 155 -18.11 12.30 13.67
CA PHE A 155 -19.30 11.51 13.43
C PHE A 155 -20.05 11.31 14.74
N LYS A 156 -21.27 11.83 14.85
CA LYS A 156 -22.14 11.66 16.02
C LYS A 156 -23.60 11.76 15.63
N ASN A 157 -24.45 10.90 16.20
CA ASN A 157 -25.90 10.88 15.94
C ASN A 157 -26.22 10.84 14.44
N LYS A 158 -25.52 9.99 13.69
CA LYS A 158 -25.61 9.87 12.23
C LYS A 158 -25.21 11.10 11.42
N ASN A 159 -24.70 12.15 12.05
CA ASN A 159 -24.24 13.36 11.37
C ASN A 159 -22.72 13.35 11.26
N LEU A 160 -22.22 13.81 10.12
CA LEU A 160 -20.83 14.14 9.89
C LEU A 160 -20.67 15.65 10.01
N LEU A 161 -19.75 16.06 10.87
CA LEU A 161 -19.44 17.44 11.15
C LEU A 161 -17.96 17.69 10.83
N ILE A 162 -17.69 18.84 10.23
CA ILE A 162 -16.35 19.39 10.04
C ILE A 162 -16.32 20.74 10.76
N ASN A 163 -15.39 20.93 11.68
CA ASN A 163 -15.28 22.16 12.47
C ASN A 163 -16.62 22.55 13.12
N ASN A 164 -17.32 21.55 13.69
CA ASN A 164 -18.66 21.65 14.29
C ASN A 164 -19.80 22.04 13.33
N LYS A 165 -19.55 22.18 12.03
CA LYS A 165 -20.57 22.41 11.01
C LYS A 165 -21.01 21.08 10.42
N LYS A 166 -22.31 20.82 10.43
CA LYS A 166 -22.88 19.62 9.81
C LYS A 166 -22.68 19.67 8.29
N VAL A 167 -21.99 18.67 7.77
CA VAL A 167 -21.70 18.53 6.34
C VAL A 167 -22.63 17.51 5.67
N TYR A 168 -22.92 16.40 6.38
CA TYR A 168 -23.67 15.31 5.79
C TYR A 168 -24.42 14.49 6.86
N SER A 169 -25.52 13.82 6.47
CA SER A 169 -26.27 12.89 7.33
C SER A 169 -26.31 11.50 6.71
N ILE A 170 -26.05 10.50 7.53
CA ILE A 170 -26.06 9.09 7.15
C ILE A 170 -27.38 8.48 7.64
N SER A 171 -27.98 7.57 6.87
CA SER A 171 -29.19 6.86 7.29
C SER A 171 -28.88 5.57 8.08
N ASN A 172 -27.90 4.79 7.60
CA ASN A 172 -27.68 3.37 7.97
C ASN A 172 -26.26 3.11 8.53
N ALA A 173 -25.95 1.85 8.85
CA ALA A 173 -24.63 1.44 9.31
C ALA A 173 -23.56 1.63 8.22
N VAL A 174 -22.37 2.08 8.61
CA VAL A 174 -21.30 2.46 7.68
C VAL A 174 -19.93 1.92 8.09
N ASP A 175 -19.07 1.71 7.10
CA ASP A 175 -17.63 1.74 7.34
C ASP A 175 -17.12 3.13 6.99
N LEU A 176 -16.31 3.71 7.89
CA LEU A 176 -15.62 4.96 7.64
C LEU A 176 -14.20 4.62 7.23
N GLY A 177 -13.70 5.24 6.16
CA GLY A 177 -12.31 5.11 5.78
C GLY A 177 -11.69 6.45 5.47
N VAL A 178 -10.39 6.56 5.69
CA VAL A 178 -9.59 7.73 5.34
C VAL A 178 -8.55 7.36 4.31
N ARG A 179 -8.31 8.27 3.37
CA ARG A 179 -7.35 8.06 2.29
C ARG A 179 -6.66 9.38 1.97
N SER A 180 -5.35 9.32 1.74
CA SER A 180 -4.62 10.39 1.06
C SER A 180 -4.37 9.99 -0.39
N SER A 181 -4.30 10.98 -1.27
CA SER A 181 -3.66 10.79 -2.58
C SER A 181 -2.57 11.83 -2.80
N GLY A 182 -1.36 11.35 -3.11
CA GLY A 182 -0.18 12.17 -3.36
C GLY A 182 0.88 12.12 -2.25
N VAL A 183 1.95 12.88 -2.46
CA VAL A 183 3.16 12.96 -1.59
C VAL A 183 3.10 14.09 -0.55
N GLU A 184 1.97 14.77 -0.47
CA GLU A 184 1.79 15.94 0.38
C GLU A 184 1.41 15.56 1.82
N LYS A 185 1.79 16.43 2.77
CA LYS A 185 1.58 16.20 4.20
C LYS A 185 0.12 16.06 4.55
N VAL A 186 -0.27 14.85 4.95
CA VAL A 186 -1.59 14.52 5.52
C VAL A 186 -1.40 13.65 6.75
N SER A 187 -1.95 14.09 7.88
CA SER A 187 -2.03 13.25 9.06
C SER A 187 -3.33 13.44 9.80
N ILE A 188 -3.78 12.37 10.47
CA ILE A 188 -4.88 12.41 11.43
C ILE A 188 -4.33 12.19 12.84
N GLU A 189 -4.89 12.87 13.83
CA GLU A 189 -4.49 12.82 15.23
C GLU A 189 -5.69 12.92 16.17
N ALA A 190 -5.47 12.81 17.48
CA ALA A 190 -6.54 12.92 18.50
C ALA A 190 -7.77 12.03 18.21
N ILE A 191 -7.52 10.81 17.72
CA ILE A 191 -8.58 9.86 17.35
C ILE A 191 -9.33 9.42 18.61
N LYS A 192 -10.65 9.63 18.64
CA LYS A 192 -11.54 9.25 19.74
C LYS A 192 -12.68 8.38 19.25
N VAL A 193 -12.99 7.34 20.01
CA VAL A 193 -14.13 6.43 19.80
C VAL A 193 -14.95 6.40 21.09
N ASN A 194 -16.23 6.72 21.00
CA ASN A 194 -17.15 6.77 22.14
C ASN A 194 -16.62 7.59 23.33
N GLY A 195 -15.85 8.65 23.03
CA GLY A 195 -15.23 9.54 24.02
C GLY A 195 -13.88 9.06 24.56
N GLY A 196 -13.46 7.82 24.29
CA GLY A 196 -12.15 7.30 24.66
C GLY A 196 -11.08 7.54 23.58
N ASP A 197 -9.86 7.86 24.00
CA ASP A 197 -8.73 8.02 23.08
C ASP A 197 -8.27 6.69 22.50
N LEU A 198 -8.00 6.68 21.19
CA LEU A 198 -7.40 5.55 20.51
C LEU A 198 -5.88 5.69 20.49
N ASN A 199 -5.20 4.85 21.27
CA ASN A 199 -3.74 4.76 21.27
C ASN A 199 -3.28 3.69 20.28
N LEU A 200 -2.52 4.10 19.27
CA LEU A 200 -2.02 3.25 18.16
C LEU A 200 -0.65 2.65 18.43
N ARG A 201 0.18 3.29 19.27
CA ARG A 201 1.46 2.77 19.79
C ARG A 201 1.79 3.35 21.18
N PRO A 202 2.59 2.63 22.00
CA PRO A 202 2.98 3.10 23.33
C PRO A 202 3.75 4.43 23.28
N GLN A 203 3.57 5.25 24.32
CA GLN A 203 4.34 6.48 24.52
C GLN A 203 5.70 6.16 25.15
N TYR A 204 6.77 6.65 24.53
CA TYR A 204 8.07 6.72 25.19
C TYR A 204 8.11 7.93 26.12
N SER A 205 8.55 7.70 27.36
CA SER A 205 8.98 8.77 28.25
C SER A 205 10.51 8.83 28.22
N LEU A 206 11.06 9.70 27.39
CA LEU A 206 12.51 9.95 27.33
C LEU A 206 13.05 10.33 28.72
N SER A 207 12.23 11.00 29.53
CA SER A 207 12.58 11.32 30.91
C SER A 207 12.76 10.08 31.78
N LEU A 208 12.04 8.98 31.56
CA LEU A 208 12.24 7.75 32.33
C LEU A 208 13.60 7.09 32.01
N ILE A 209 14.02 7.09 30.75
CA ILE A 209 15.33 6.58 30.31
C ILE A 209 16.46 7.46 30.85
N ILE A 210 16.28 8.79 30.80
CA ILE A 210 17.22 9.74 31.36
C ILE A 210 17.30 9.59 32.88
N ILE A 211 16.17 9.44 33.58
CA ILE A 211 16.12 9.20 35.02
C ILE A 211 16.82 7.89 35.38
N LEU A 212 16.56 6.79 34.64
CA LEU A 212 17.26 5.52 34.85
C LEU A 212 18.77 5.64 34.60
N SER A 213 19.16 6.30 33.51
CA SER A 213 20.57 6.55 33.19
C SER A 213 21.25 7.40 34.27
N LEU A 214 20.60 8.46 34.74
CA LEU A 214 21.10 9.34 35.80
C LEU A 214 21.16 8.63 37.15
N LEU A 215 20.17 7.79 37.48
CA LEU A 215 20.20 6.94 38.67
C LEU A 215 21.37 5.98 38.63
N LEU A 216 21.59 5.31 37.49
CA LEU A 216 22.71 4.39 37.29
C LEU A 216 24.07 5.11 37.39
N ILE A 217 24.20 6.27 36.74
CA ILE A 217 25.40 7.12 36.84
C ILE A 217 25.62 7.53 38.29
N THR A 218 24.60 8.04 38.98
CA THR A 218 24.70 8.48 40.37
C THR A 218 25.09 7.32 41.29
N LEU A 219 24.47 6.14 41.14
CA LEU A 219 24.82 4.92 41.88
C LEU A 219 26.29 4.51 41.64
N SER A 220 26.81 4.71 40.43
CA SER A 220 28.21 4.37 40.11
C SER A 220 29.23 5.24 40.85
N PHE A 221 28.91 6.50 41.15
CA PHE A 221 29.78 7.38 41.92
C PHE A 221 29.85 6.97 43.40
N PHE A 222 28.77 6.40 43.95
CA PHE A 222 28.72 5.94 45.34
C PHE A 222 29.37 4.56 45.58
N LEU A 223 29.60 3.77 44.51
CA LEU A 223 30.06 2.37 44.59
C LEU A 223 31.49 2.15 44.06
N ARG A 224 32.33 3.19 44.14
CA ARG A 224 33.62 3.33 43.45
C ARG A 224 34.75 2.28 43.66
N PRO A 225 34.78 1.34 44.64
CA PRO A 225 35.94 0.43 44.72
C PRO A 225 35.76 -0.93 44.03
N LEU A 226 34.65 -1.21 43.33
CA LEU A 226 34.39 -2.56 42.79
C LEU A 226 34.40 -2.62 41.25
N PRO A 227 35.38 -3.32 40.63
CA PRO A 227 35.44 -3.54 39.18
C PRO A 227 34.17 -4.21 38.61
N GLN A 228 33.44 -4.97 39.42
CA GLN A 228 32.18 -5.57 39.00
C GLN A 228 31.06 -4.53 38.78
N VAL A 229 31.08 -3.43 39.54
CA VAL A 229 30.07 -2.36 39.42
C VAL A 229 30.31 -1.51 38.19
N SER A 230 31.58 -1.20 37.87
CA SER A 230 31.92 -0.49 36.63
C SER A 230 31.56 -1.31 35.39
N MET A 231 31.78 -2.63 35.41
CA MET A 231 31.40 -3.52 34.32
C MET A 231 29.87 -3.60 34.14
N ALA A 232 29.11 -3.72 35.24
CA ALA A 232 27.65 -3.73 35.18
C ALA A 232 27.08 -2.39 34.66
N LEU A 233 27.67 -1.26 35.06
CA LEU A 233 27.30 0.06 34.55
C LEU A 233 27.59 0.17 33.05
N MET A 234 28.75 -0.29 32.60
CA MET A 234 29.14 -0.28 31.19
C MET A 234 28.16 -1.12 30.35
N LEU A 235 27.75 -2.29 30.83
CA LEU A 235 26.73 -3.12 30.18
C LEU A 235 25.35 -2.44 30.14
N CYS A 236 24.96 -1.73 31.20
CA CYS A 236 23.70 -0.97 31.22
C CYS A 236 23.73 0.21 30.24
N ILE A 237 24.83 0.95 30.20
CA ILE A 237 25.02 2.06 29.25
C ILE A 237 25.03 1.51 27.83
N LEU A 238 25.77 0.43 27.56
CA LEU A 238 25.81 -0.21 26.25
C LEU A 238 24.42 -0.71 25.83
N SER A 239 23.71 -1.42 26.69
CA SER A 239 22.34 -1.89 26.44
C SER A 239 21.38 -0.73 26.18
N THR A 240 21.42 0.33 26.99
CA THR A 240 20.58 1.51 26.81
C THR A 240 20.93 2.25 25.52
N SER A 241 22.21 2.35 25.17
CA SER A 241 22.68 3.02 23.96
C SER A 241 22.36 2.22 22.70
N THR A 242 22.57 0.90 22.71
CA THR A 242 22.14 -0.02 21.66
C THR A 242 20.62 -0.01 21.51
N HIS A 243 19.86 0.16 22.60
CA HIS A 243 18.41 0.27 22.56
C HIS A 243 17.95 1.61 21.98
N ILE A 244 18.54 2.74 22.40
CA ILE A 244 18.29 4.06 21.80
C ILE A 244 18.68 4.05 20.32
N PHE A 245 19.80 3.42 19.97
CA PHE A 245 20.22 3.24 18.58
C PHE A 245 19.23 2.37 17.82
N TYR A 246 18.83 1.20 18.33
CA TYR A 246 17.86 0.32 17.68
C TYR A 246 16.53 1.03 17.44
N ILE A 247 16.02 1.77 18.43
CA ILE A 247 14.81 2.58 18.29
C ILE A 247 15.01 3.67 17.23
N ASN A 248 16.05 4.51 17.33
CA ASN A 248 16.20 5.59 16.36
C ASN A 248 16.50 5.07 14.94
N TYR A 249 17.32 4.03 14.83
CA TYR A 249 17.72 3.43 13.56
C TYR A 249 16.55 2.73 12.86
N TYR A 250 15.79 1.89 13.56
CA TYR A 250 14.68 1.12 12.97
C TYR A 250 13.29 1.80 13.08
N GLN A 251 13.12 2.83 13.90
CA GLN A 251 11.82 3.48 14.13
C GLN A 251 11.78 4.97 13.76
N ALA A 252 12.88 5.71 13.87
CA ALA A 252 12.89 7.16 13.58
C ALA A 252 13.37 7.47 12.17
N SER A 253 14.33 6.70 11.67
CA SER A 253 14.75 6.79 10.29
C SER A 253 13.55 6.40 9.39
N TYR A 254 13.21 7.27 8.42
CA TYR A 254 12.94 6.78 7.06
C TYR A 254 14.07 5.77 6.75
N PRO A 255 14.03 4.88 5.76
CA PRO A 255 15.31 4.65 5.09
C PRO A 255 15.77 6.03 4.60
N LEU A 256 16.46 6.81 5.47
CA LEU A 256 17.41 7.84 5.09
C LEU A 256 18.12 7.21 3.91
N ASP A 257 18.34 7.99 2.87
CA ASP A 257 19.02 7.66 1.61
C ASP A 257 20.39 6.92 1.72
N LEU A 258 20.64 6.17 2.79
CA LEU A 258 21.35 4.90 2.92
C LEU A 258 20.47 3.72 2.40
N SER A 259 20.31 3.43 1.13
CA SER A 259 20.77 4.01 -0.11
C SER A 259 19.92 3.33 -1.16
N PHE A 260 19.33 4.11 -2.07
CA PHE A 260 18.85 3.62 -3.37
C PHE A 260 19.96 2.90 -4.18
N ASN A 261 21.14 2.66 -3.61
CA ASN A 261 22.30 1.98 -4.20
C ASN A 261 22.63 0.63 -3.51
N ASP A 262 22.66 0.51 -2.17
CA ASP A 262 22.92 -0.78 -1.48
C ASP A 262 21.62 -1.57 -1.28
N GLY A 263 20.52 -0.87 -1.01
CA GLY A 263 19.18 -1.46 -1.05
C GLY A 263 18.81 -1.90 -2.47
N LYS A 264 19.35 -1.23 -3.50
CA LYS A 264 19.17 -1.63 -4.90
C LYS A 264 19.72 -3.01 -5.17
N LEU A 265 20.91 -3.35 -4.68
CA LEU A 265 21.52 -4.65 -4.92
C LEU A 265 20.75 -5.78 -4.25
N LEU A 266 20.33 -5.60 -2.99
CA LEU A 266 19.51 -6.59 -2.27
C LEU A 266 18.08 -6.68 -2.83
N GLN A 267 17.51 -5.56 -3.27
CA GLN A 267 16.19 -5.50 -3.90
C GLN A 267 16.24 -6.12 -5.30
N GLU A 268 17.26 -5.82 -6.11
CA GLU A 268 17.51 -6.44 -7.43
C GLU A 268 17.82 -7.93 -7.32
N GLU A 269 18.51 -8.40 -6.27
CA GLU A 269 18.65 -9.84 -6.00
C GLU A 269 17.32 -10.48 -5.62
N SER A 270 16.57 -9.88 -4.69
CA SER A 270 15.24 -10.36 -4.30
C SER A 270 14.22 -10.34 -5.45
N GLU A 271 14.31 -9.35 -6.33
CA GLU A 271 13.44 -9.17 -7.49
C GLU A 271 13.82 -10.13 -8.60
N ARG A 272 15.11 -10.37 -8.84
CA ARG A 272 15.57 -11.42 -9.76
C ARG A 272 15.15 -12.80 -9.29
N ASP A 273 15.30 -13.10 -8.00
CA ASP A 273 14.85 -14.37 -7.43
C ASP A 273 13.33 -14.51 -7.51
N PHE A 274 12.58 -13.46 -7.22
CA PHE A 274 11.13 -13.43 -7.38
C PHE A 274 10.71 -13.67 -8.84
N ILE A 275 11.31 -12.94 -9.79
CA ILE A 275 11.03 -13.12 -11.23
C ILE A 275 11.34 -14.57 -11.63
N LYS A 276 12.44 -15.15 -11.13
CA LYS A 276 12.83 -16.53 -11.42
C LYS A 276 11.83 -17.54 -10.87
N GLU A 277 11.34 -17.35 -9.64
CA GLU A 277 10.31 -18.20 -9.04
C GLU A 277 8.97 -18.09 -9.78
N GLU A 278 8.53 -16.87 -10.08
CA GLU A 278 7.31 -16.63 -10.85
C GLU A 278 7.41 -17.15 -12.29
N THR A 279 8.59 -17.06 -12.91
CA THR A 279 8.87 -17.66 -14.22
C THR A 279 8.68 -19.18 -14.17
N LYS A 280 9.14 -19.86 -13.10
CA LYS A 280 8.89 -21.29 -12.90
C LYS A 280 7.40 -21.59 -12.74
N ARG A 281 6.68 -20.78 -11.93
CA ARG A 281 5.22 -20.92 -11.76
C ARG A 281 4.49 -20.79 -13.09
N VAL A 282 4.82 -19.76 -13.87
CA VAL A 282 4.25 -19.53 -15.20
C VAL A 282 4.58 -20.68 -16.15
N ALA A 283 5.83 -21.16 -16.16
CA ALA A 283 6.23 -22.31 -16.98
C ALA A 283 5.39 -23.55 -16.65
N SER A 284 5.12 -23.83 -15.37
CA SER A 284 4.25 -24.94 -14.96
C SER A 284 2.79 -24.77 -15.42
N LEU A 285 2.25 -23.54 -15.37
CA LEU A 285 0.89 -23.25 -15.86
C LEU A 285 0.77 -23.47 -17.38
N LEU A 286 1.74 -22.98 -18.15
CA LEU A 286 1.75 -23.10 -19.61
C LEU A 286 1.83 -24.56 -20.09
N VAL A 287 2.46 -25.45 -19.32
CA VAL A 287 2.51 -26.89 -19.63
C VAL A 287 1.16 -27.57 -19.35
N LYS A 288 0.46 -27.15 -18.29
CA LYS A 288 -0.77 -27.78 -17.82
C LYS A 288 -1.98 -27.42 -18.68
N ASP A 289 -2.11 -26.15 -19.05
CA ASP A 289 -3.35 -25.59 -19.57
C ASP A 289 -3.18 -25.14 -21.03
N GLN A 290 -3.55 -26.01 -21.98
CA GLN A 290 -3.43 -25.75 -23.43
C GLN A 290 -4.68 -25.11 -24.02
N GLY A 291 -4.54 -24.38 -25.13
CA GLY A 291 -5.68 -23.82 -25.87
C GLY A 291 -6.39 -22.65 -25.16
N SER A 292 -5.68 -21.98 -24.27
CA SER A 292 -6.18 -20.92 -23.39
C SER A 292 -6.17 -19.52 -24.03
N THR A 293 -6.87 -18.58 -23.39
CA THR A 293 -6.64 -17.14 -23.57
C THR A 293 -5.59 -16.69 -22.56
N LEU A 294 -4.46 -16.18 -23.06
CA LEU A 294 -3.35 -15.73 -22.23
C LEU A 294 -3.37 -14.21 -22.05
N PHE A 295 -3.05 -13.79 -20.83
CA PHE A 295 -2.74 -12.40 -20.50
C PHE A 295 -1.28 -12.30 -20.11
N ILE A 296 -0.50 -11.58 -20.90
CA ILE A 296 0.93 -11.37 -20.74
C ILE A 296 1.16 -9.93 -20.31
N GLY A 297 1.89 -9.74 -19.21
CA GLY A 297 2.29 -8.41 -18.76
C GLY A 297 3.06 -8.39 -17.45
N SER A 298 3.18 -7.20 -16.89
CA SER A 298 3.93 -6.91 -15.67
C SER A 298 3.09 -7.09 -14.38
N SER A 299 3.50 -6.42 -13.32
CA SER A 299 2.79 -6.18 -12.06
C SER A 299 1.31 -5.80 -12.20
N GLN A 300 0.95 -4.92 -13.15
CA GLN A 300 -0.46 -4.52 -13.33
C GLN A 300 -1.31 -5.68 -13.89
N THR A 301 -0.72 -6.56 -14.71
CA THR A 301 -1.38 -7.78 -15.19
C THR A 301 -1.45 -8.84 -14.12
N TYR A 302 -0.37 -8.99 -13.34
CA TYR A 302 -0.32 -9.88 -12.16
C TYR A 302 -1.42 -9.53 -11.14
N GLY A 303 -1.79 -8.26 -11.03
CA GLY A 303 -2.86 -7.78 -10.16
C GLY A 303 -2.37 -6.97 -8.96
N GLU A 304 -1.22 -6.31 -9.05
CA GLU A 304 -0.79 -5.38 -8.02
C GLU A 304 -1.82 -4.25 -7.84
N GLY A 305 -2.16 -3.96 -6.58
CA GLY A 305 -3.12 -2.93 -6.20
C GLY A 305 -4.54 -3.42 -5.91
N VAL A 306 -4.91 -4.67 -6.22
CA VAL A 306 -6.24 -5.22 -5.85
C VAL A 306 -6.25 -5.97 -4.52
N THR A 307 -7.41 -5.98 -3.88
CA THR A 307 -7.64 -6.63 -2.58
C THR A 307 -7.89 -8.14 -2.70
N LYS A 308 -8.33 -8.63 -3.85
CA LYS A 308 -8.69 -10.05 -4.08
C LYS A 308 -8.41 -10.46 -5.51
N LYS A 309 -8.00 -11.73 -5.71
CA LYS A 309 -7.72 -12.28 -7.03
C LYS A 309 -8.91 -12.16 -8.00
N SER A 310 -10.12 -12.39 -7.51
CA SER A 310 -11.36 -12.27 -8.30
C SER A 310 -11.68 -10.84 -8.77
N LYS A 311 -10.89 -9.85 -8.38
CA LYS A 311 -11.03 -8.44 -8.79
C LYS A 311 -9.95 -7.99 -9.78
N ILE A 312 -9.01 -8.86 -10.16
CA ILE A 312 -8.02 -8.55 -11.19
C ILE A 312 -8.76 -8.39 -12.52
N TRP A 313 -8.32 -7.45 -13.36
CA TRP A 313 -9.00 -7.11 -14.61
C TRP A 313 -9.08 -8.30 -15.58
N THR A 314 -8.09 -9.19 -15.57
CA THR A 314 -8.04 -10.42 -16.38
C THR A 314 -9.13 -11.41 -15.95
N GLU A 315 -9.25 -11.66 -14.64
CA GLU A 315 -10.27 -12.52 -14.05
C GLU A 315 -11.68 -11.94 -14.28
N LEU A 316 -11.84 -10.63 -14.10
CA LEU A 316 -13.10 -9.92 -14.39
C LEU A 316 -13.49 -10.03 -15.86
N TYR A 317 -12.52 -9.85 -16.77
CA TYR A 317 -12.74 -9.96 -18.21
C TYR A 317 -13.21 -11.37 -18.59
N CYS A 318 -12.51 -12.40 -18.12
CA CYS A 318 -12.83 -13.78 -18.45
C CYS A 318 -14.19 -14.20 -17.90
N LYS A 319 -14.50 -13.78 -16.66
CA LYS A 319 -15.81 -14.02 -16.07
C LYS A 319 -16.93 -13.40 -16.89
N GLU A 320 -16.79 -12.13 -17.27
CA GLU A 320 -17.82 -11.40 -18.01
C GLU A 320 -18.00 -11.92 -19.45
N GLN A 321 -16.91 -12.38 -20.07
CA GLN A 321 -16.94 -12.97 -21.41
C GLN A 321 -17.27 -14.48 -21.42
N GLY A 322 -17.47 -15.10 -20.25
CA GLY A 322 -17.75 -16.54 -20.14
C GLY A 322 -16.59 -17.44 -20.59
N ILE A 323 -15.34 -16.96 -20.52
CA ILE A 323 -14.16 -17.71 -20.96
C ILE A 323 -13.70 -18.63 -19.83
N ILE A 324 -13.79 -19.94 -20.07
CA ILE A 324 -13.48 -20.97 -19.05
C ILE A 324 -11.97 -21.15 -18.88
N ASN A 325 -11.20 -21.16 -19.97
CA ASN A 325 -9.74 -21.38 -19.94
C ASN A 325 -8.97 -20.08 -20.15
N CYS A 326 -8.86 -19.30 -19.09
CA CYS A 326 -8.06 -18.07 -19.03
C CYS A 326 -6.85 -18.26 -18.13
N ILE A 327 -5.68 -17.86 -18.61
CA ILE A 327 -4.45 -17.91 -17.81
C ILE A 327 -3.82 -16.52 -17.77
N ASN A 328 -3.73 -15.99 -16.56
CA ASN A 328 -2.92 -14.82 -16.27
C ASN A 328 -1.47 -15.26 -16.02
N ILE A 329 -0.58 -14.91 -16.96
CA ILE A 329 0.86 -15.15 -16.86
C ILE A 329 1.64 -13.85 -16.61
N GLY A 330 0.98 -12.84 -16.05
CA GLY A 330 1.66 -11.65 -15.56
C GLY A 330 2.74 -12.00 -14.54
N ILE A 331 3.88 -11.31 -14.60
CA ILE A 331 4.99 -11.46 -13.66
C ILE A 331 5.40 -10.06 -13.21
N ARG A 332 5.53 -9.85 -11.89
CA ARG A 332 5.91 -8.55 -11.33
C ARG A 332 7.27 -8.12 -11.88
N SER A 333 7.38 -6.83 -12.22
CA SER A 333 8.62 -6.25 -12.78
C SER A 333 9.14 -6.91 -14.06
N ALA A 334 8.36 -7.78 -14.71
CA ALA A 334 8.80 -8.43 -15.94
C ALA A 334 9.07 -7.41 -17.05
N THR A 335 10.02 -7.78 -17.92
CA THR A 335 10.39 -7.03 -19.11
C THR A 335 10.10 -7.85 -20.36
N SER A 336 10.26 -7.26 -21.53
CA SER A 336 10.11 -7.98 -22.81
C SER A 336 11.02 -9.21 -22.91
N GLN A 337 12.19 -9.18 -22.27
CA GLN A 337 13.13 -10.30 -22.24
C GLN A 337 12.56 -11.50 -21.46
N THR A 338 11.91 -11.25 -20.32
CA THR A 338 11.29 -12.31 -19.50
C THR A 338 10.34 -13.18 -20.33
N PHE A 339 9.50 -12.55 -21.16
CA PHE A 339 8.55 -13.28 -21.99
C PHE A 339 9.18 -13.86 -23.26
N LEU A 340 10.26 -13.27 -23.77
CA LEU A 340 11.05 -13.86 -24.85
C LEU A 340 11.65 -15.21 -24.42
N ASP A 341 12.15 -15.30 -23.18
CA ASP A 341 12.71 -16.55 -22.63
C ASP A 341 11.62 -17.62 -22.44
N LEU A 342 10.40 -17.21 -22.10
CA LEU A 342 9.22 -18.08 -21.96
C LEU A 342 8.56 -18.45 -23.29
N ASN A 343 8.93 -17.82 -24.41
CA ASN A 343 8.15 -17.86 -25.65
C ASN A 343 7.93 -19.26 -26.19
N LYS A 344 8.94 -20.15 -26.07
CA LYS A 344 8.79 -21.55 -26.50
C LYS A 344 7.68 -22.27 -25.74
N LEU A 345 7.54 -22.02 -24.44
CA LEU A 345 6.49 -22.59 -23.61
C LEU A 345 5.13 -21.97 -23.94
N VAL A 346 5.09 -20.67 -24.20
CA VAL A 346 3.88 -19.98 -24.67
C VAL A 346 3.39 -20.63 -25.97
N LEU A 347 4.26 -20.81 -26.97
CA LEU A 347 3.90 -21.46 -28.22
C LEU A 347 3.44 -22.91 -28.03
N ASN A 348 4.13 -23.68 -27.18
CA ASN A 348 3.76 -25.06 -26.87
C ASN A 348 2.40 -25.20 -26.16
N SER A 349 1.97 -24.17 -25.42
CA SER A 349 0.63 -24.13 -24.82
C SER A 349 -0.49 -23.92 -25.83
N LYS A 350 -0.16 -23.61 -27.09
CA LYS A 350 -1.10 -23.40 -28.21
C LYS A 350 -2.26 -22.46 -27.84
N PRO A 351 -1.98 -21.26 -27.34
CA PRO A 351 -3.04 -20.35 -26.91
C PRO A 351 -3.87 -19.92 -28.11
N LYS A 352 -5.17 -19.71 -27.91
CA LYS A 352 -6.05 -19.22 -28.97
C LYS A 352 -5.88 -17.71 -29.17
N LYS A 353 -5.64 -17.01 -28.07
CA LYS A 353 -5.58 -15.55 -28.02
C LYS A 353 -4.58 -15.10 -26.96
N ILE A 354 -3.81 -14.06 -27.27
CA ILE A 354 -2.88 -13.38 -26.37
C ILE A 354 -3.29 -11.91 -26.26
N PHE A 355 -3.47 -11.46 -25.02
CA PHE A 355 -3.45 -10.04 -24.66
C PHE A 355 -2.07 -9.68 -24.15
N TYR A 356 -1.40 -8.74 -24.81
CA TYR A 356 -0.05 -8.31 -24.46
C TYR A 356 -0.06 -6.87 -23.94
N ILE A 357 0.33 -6.70 -22.68
CA ILE A 357 0.38 -5.42 -21.96
C ILE A 357 1.72 -5.31 -21.22
N LEU A 358 2.69 -4.71 -21.89
CA LEU A 358 4.03 -4.51 -21.32
C LEU A 358 4.62 -3.23 -21.91
N ALA A 359 4.49 -2.11 -21.22
CA ALA A 359 4.97 -0.81 -21.71
C ALA A 359 5.56 0.07 -20.60
N HIS A 360 5.99 -0.55 -19.50
CA HIS A 360 6.50 0.16 -18.32
C HIS A 360 7.95 -0.19 -17.91
N ASN A 361 8.29 -1.48 -17.76
CA ASN A 361 9.50 -1.88 -17.02
C ASN A 361 10.80 -1.96 -17.85
N ASP A 362 10.72 -2.01 -19.18
CA ASP A 362 11.92 -2.10 -20.01
C ASP A 362 12.68 -0.77 -20.01
N SER A 363 13.91 -0.78 -19.50
CA SER A 363 14.78 0.40 -19.48
C SER A 363 15.34 0.76 -20.87
N ASP A 364 15.62 -0.24 -21.72
CA ASP A 364 16.09 -0.05 -23.10
C ASP A 364 14.92 -0.17 -24.09
N ILE A 365 14.54 0.98 -24.65
CA ILE A 365 13.46 1.15 -25.63
C ILE A 365 13.72 0.32 -26.91
N ARG A 366 14.99 0.19 -27.34
CA ARG A 366 15.35 -0.56 -28.55
C ARG A 366 15.29 -2.06 -28.30
N LEU A 367 15.76 -2.50 -27.13
CA LEU A 367 15.66 -3.90 -26.73
C LEU A 367 14.20 -4.33 -26.59
N HIS A 368 13.38 -3.51 -25.93
CA HIS A 368 11.93 -3.72 -25.86
C HIS A 368 11.31 -3.92 -27.25
N ARG A 369 11.60 -3.00 -28.19
CA ARG A 369 11.09 -3.10 -29.56
C ARG A 369 11.49 -4.42 -30.23
N LYS A 370 12.79 -4.74 -30.20
CA LYS A 370 13.36 -5.95 -30.82
C LYS A 370 12.75 -7.22 -30.25
N ASN A 371 12.61 -7.31 -28.92
CA ASN A 371 12.08 -8.49 -28.25
C ASN A 371 10.58 -8.64 -28.49
N THR A 372 9.83 -7.55 -28.36
CA THR A 372 8.37 -7.53 -28.60
C THR A 372 8.05 -7.91 -30.05
N GLU A 373 8.83 -7.41 -31.01
CA GLU A 373 8.67 -7.77 -32.42
C GLU A 373 8.88 -9.27 -32.66
N LYS A 374 9.94 -9.85 -32.09
CA LYS A 374 10.20 -11.30 -32.18
C LYS A 374 9.05 -12.13 -31.60
N LEU A 375 8.54 -11.73 -30.44
CA LEU A 375 7.40 -12.37 -29.79
C LEU A 375 6.17 -12.34 -30.71
N ILE A 376 5.75 -11.14 -31.12
CA ILE A 376 4.59 -10.94 -31.99
C ILE A 376 4.70 -11.76 -33.27
N LYS A 377 5.85 -11.69 -33.96
CA LYS A 377 6.08 -12.43 -35.20
C LYS A 377 5.88 -13.93 -34.99
N SER A 378 6.46 -14.51 -33.93
CA SER A 378 6.33 -15.94 -33.64
C SER A 378 4.89 -16.37 -33.30
N TRP A 379 4.12 -15.48 -32.67
CA TRP A 379 2.72 -15.76 -32.33
C TRP A 379 1.82 -15.73 -33.56
N ILE A 380 2.01 -14.75 -34.44
CA ILE A 380 1.28 -14.65 -35.72
C ILE A 380 1.60 -15.84 -36.62
N GLU A 381 2.88 -16.21 -36.76
CA GLU A 381 3.31 -17.38 -37.54
C GLU A 381 2.70 -18.69 -37.01
N SER A 382 2.30 -18.71 -35.74
CA SER A 382 1.62 -19.84 -35.09
C SER A 382 0.10 -19.72 -35.09
N ASN A 383 -0.47 -18.78 -35.86
CA ASN A 383 -1.92 -18.50 -35.96
C ASN A 383 -2.58 -18.15 -34.61
N ILE A 384 -1.87 -17.46 -33.74
CA ILE A 384 -2.40 -16.98 -32.45
C ILE A 384 -2.97 -15.57 -32.64
N GLU A 385 -4.20 -15.33 -32.18
CA GLU A 385 -4.78 -13.99 -32.19
C GLU A 385 -4.07 -13.10 -31.16
N VAL A 386 -3.50 -11.98 -31.58
CA VAL A 386 -2.77 -11.06 -30.68
C VAL A 386 -3.50 -9.72 -30.59
N THR A 387 -3.77 -9.28 -29.36
CA THR A 387 -4.23 -7.91 -29.06
C THR A 387 -3.18 -7.20 -28.21
N LEU A 388 -2.70 -6.05 -28.66
CA LEU A 388 -1.78 -5.20 -27.91
C LEU A 388 -2.59 -4.22 -27.06
N ILE A 389 -2.17 -4.01 -25.82
CA ILE A 389 -2.82 -3.07 -24.91
C ILE A 389 -1.76 -2.08 -24.41
N LEU A 390 -2.10 -0.79 -24.50
CA LEU A 390 -1.27 0.28 -23.97
C LEU A 390 -1.49 0.39 -22.46
N GLU A 391 -0.47 0.02 -21.68
CA GLU A 391 -0.51 -0.02 -20.21
C GLU A 391 -0.80 1.37 -19.61
N PRO A 392 -1.88 1.53 -18.82
CA PRO A 392 -2.16 2.82 -18.21
C PRO A 392 -1.16 3.12 -17.09
N THR A 393 -0.71 4.37 -17.04
CA THR A 393 0.05 4.97 -15.93
C THR A 393 -0.46 6.40 -15.68
N THR A 394 -0.09 7.02 -14.57
CA THR A 394 -0.43 8.44 -14.31
C THR A 394 0.46 9.42 -15.08
N TYR A 395 1.49 8.91 -15.77
CA TYR A 395 2.40 9.72 -16.59
C TYR A 395 1.90 9.83 -18.03
N GLN A 396 2.62 10.59 -18.86
CA GLN A 396 2.39 10.58 -20.30
C GLN A 396 2.85 9.25 -20.92
N LYS A 397 2.33 8.94 -22.11
CA LYS A 397 2.76 7.77 -22.91
C LYS A 397 4.27 7.77 -23.07
N SER A 398 4.90 6.70 -22.59
CA SER A 398 6.34 6.46 -22.76
C SER A 398 6.68 6.01 -24.19
N PRO A 399 7.95 6.08 -24.62
CA PRO A 399 8.42 5.49 -25.87
C PRO A 399 8.05 4.00 -26.06
N LEU A 400 7.88 3.24 -24.98
CA LEU A 400 7.47 1.83 -25.04
C LEU A 400 6.04 1.69 -25.57
N HIS A 401 5.13 2.61 -25.22
CA HIS A 401 3.77 2.64 -25.78
C HIS A 401 3.80 2.84 -27.29
N PHE A 402 4.65 3.74 -27.77
CA PHE A 402 4.81 4.00 -29.21
C PHE A 402 5.41 2.80 -29.94
N ASN A 403 6.25 1.98 -29.29
CA ASN A 403 6.68 0.70 -29.87
C ASN A 403 5.50 -0.23 -30.13
N LEU A 404 4.56 -0.36 -29.18
CA LEU A 404 3.37 -1.21 -29.36
C LEU A 404 2.44 -0.68 -30.46
N ILE A 405 2.22 0.64 -30.51
CA ILE A 405 1.44 1.28 -31.58
C ILE A 405 2.06 0.96 -32.96
N ASN A 406 3.38 1.17 -33.09
CA ASN A 406 4.09 0.94 -34.34
C ASN A 406 4.04 -0.54 -34.76
N LEU A 407 4.30 -1.46 -33.83
CA LEU A 407 4.23 -2.90 -34.11
C LEU A 407 2.80 -3.33 -34.46
N GLY A 408 1.80 -2.79 -33.78
CA GLY A 408 0.40 -3.03 -34.12
C GLY A 408 0.08 -2.61 -35.56
N SER A 409 0.59 -1.45 -36.00
CA SER A 409 0.44 -1.02 -37.39
C SER A 409 1.19 -1.92 -38.39
N ILE A 410 2.43 -2.32 -38.09
CA ILE A 410 3.26 -3.14 -39.00
C ILE A 410 2.63 -4.53 -39.21
N TYR A 411 2.13 -5.14 -38.15
CA TYR A 411 1.59 -6.50 -38.16
C TYR A 411 0.06 -6.53 -38.27
N ASN A 412 -0.59 -5.39 -38.52
CA ASN A 412 -2.06 -5.24 -38.59
C ASN A 412 -2.79 -5.85 -37.39
N LEU A 413 -2.32 -5.55 -36.17
CA LEU A 413 -2.90 -6.03 -34.91
C LEU A 413 -3.79 -4.97 -34.29
N LYS A 414 -4.82 -5.42 -33.54
CA LYS A 414 -5.64 -4.53 -32.72
C LYS A 414 -4.80 -3.98 -31.56
N VAL A 415 -4.75 -2.65 -31.46
CA VAL A 415 -4.10 -1.92 -30.36
C VAL A 415 -5.18 -1.19 -29.56
N ILE A 416 -5.30 -1.51 -28.27
CA ILE A 416 -6.28 -0.88 -27.38
C ILE A 416 -5.57 0.11 -26.47
N ASP A 417 -5.94 1.38 -26.60
CA ASP A 417 -5.35 2.48 -25.84
C ASP A 417 -6.00 2.62 -24.46
N MET A 418 -5.69 1.68 -23.57
CA MET A 418 -6.14 1.73 -22.17
C MET A 418 -5.49 2.89 -21.40
N HIS A 419 -4.28 3.27 -21.78
CA HIS A 419 -3.57 4.42 -21.22
C HIS A 419 -4.37 5.71 -21.34
N SER A 420 -4.72 6.13 -22.56
CA SER A 420 -5.47 7.38 -22.76
C SER A 420 -6.87 7.33 -22.13
N TYR A 421 -7.50 6.16 -22.11
CA TYR A 421 -8.80 6.03 -21.49
C TYR A 421 -8.72 6.24 -19.97
N ILE A 422 -7.87 5.49 -19.26
CA ILE A 422 -7.83 5.58 -17.79
C ILE A 422 -7.31 6.96 -17.35
N SER A 423 -6.38 7.57 -18.08
CA SER A 423 -5.85 8.90 -17.73
C SER A 423 -6.84 10.05 -17.95
N THR A 424 -7.86 9.87 -18.80
CA THR A 424 -8.87 10.92 -19.09
C THR A 424 -10.14 10.78 -18.26
N VAL A 425 -10.44 9.58 -17.75
CA VAL A 425 -11.62 9.39 -16.90
C VAL A 425 -11.36 10.03 -15.54
N SER A 426 -12.25 10.95 -15.13
CA SER A 426 -12.23 11.50 -13.78
C SER A 426 -12.36 10.37 -12.76
N ASP A 427 -11.29 10.12 -12.04
CA ASP A 427 -11.21 9.06 -11.04
C ASP A 427 -11.08 9.63 -9.64
N TYR A 428 -10.92 10.95 -9.51
CA TYR A 428 -10.60 11.59 -8.25
C TYR A 428 -9.39 10.88 -7.59
N GLY A 429 -8.42 10.34 -8.33
CA GLY A 429 -7.33 9.55 -7.77
C GLY A 429 -7.72 8.21 -7.14
N TRP A 430 -8.94 7.69 -7.34
CA TRP A 430 -9.40 6.42 -6.75
C TRP A 430 -9.10 5.19 -7.59
N TYR A 431 -8.86 5.32 -8.88
CA TYR A 431 -8.52 4.18 -9.73
C TYR A 431 -7.06 3.77 -9.57
N TRP A 432 -6.23 4.66 -9.04
CA TRP A 432 -4.80 4.49 -8.86
C TRP A 432 -4.45 4.10 -7.43
N HIS A 433 -3.74 2.99 -7.30
CA HIS A 433 -3.07 2.61 -6.06
C HIS A 433 -1.83 3.47 -5.84
N ASP A 434 -0.99 3.55 -6.88
CA ASP A 434 0.18 4.42 -7.00
C ASP A 434 0.20 4.98 -8.44
N GLU A 435 1.34 5.44 -8.92
CA GLU A 435 1.49 6.06 -10.25
C GLU A 435 1.39 5.04 -11.43
N VAL A 436 1.31 3.74 -11.12
CA VAL A 436 1.36 2.64 -12.11
C VAL A 436 0.25 1.61 -11.89
N HIS A 437 -0.05 1.25 -10.65
CA HIS A 437 -0.94 0.16 -10.30
C HIS A 437 -2.36 0.63 -10.05
N LEU A 438 -3.33 -0.20 -10.45
CA LEU A 438 -4.75 0.11 -10.33
C LEU A 438 -5.33 -0.45 -9.03
N THR A 439 -6.31 0.23 -8.46
CA THR A 439 -7.12 -0.31 -7.36
C THR A 439 -8.17 -1.30 -7.87
N ASP A 440 -8.92 -1.94 -6.97
CA ASP A 440 -10.12 -2.72 -7.31
C ASP A 440 -11.05 -2.00 -8.32
N LEU A 441 -11.26 -0.69 -8.14
CA LEU A 441 -12.11 0.11 -9.02
C LEU A 441 -11.44 0.35 -10.37
N GLY A 442 -10.13 0.61 -10.37
CA GLY A 442 -9.34 0.77 -11.60
C GLY A 442 -9.35 -0.50 -12.44
N HIS A 443 -9.13 -1.68 -11.83
CA HIS A 443 -9.20 -2.96 -12.53
C HIS A 443 -10.58 -3.28 -13.10
N LYS A 444 -11.66 -2.97 -12.35
CA LYS A 444 -13.04 -3.11 -12.85
C LYS A 444 -13.29 -2.19 -14.05
N LYS A 445 -12.87 -0.93 -13.96
CA LYS A 445 -13.03 0.07 -15.02
C LYS A 445 -12.23 -0.33 -16.27
N PHE A 446 -11.01 -0.83 -16.08
CA PHE A 446 -10.17 -1.36 -17.13
C PHE A 446 -10.85 -2.51 -17.86
N SER A 447 -11.32 -3.53 -17.12
CA SER A 447 -11.96 -4.72 -17.67
C SER A 447 -13.20 -4.37 -18.49
N LYS A 448 -14.10 -3.53 -17.93
CA LYS A 448 -15.31 -3.07 -18.62
C LYS A 448 -14.97 -2.39 -19.96
N ARG A 449 -14.00 -1.46 -19.95
CA ARG A 449 -13.60 -0.74 -21.16
C ARG A 449 -12.98 -1.67 -22.20
N LEU A 450 -12.16 -2.63 -21.77
CA LEU A 450 -11.56 -3.61 -22.67
C LEU A 450 -12.64 -4.39 -23.42
N ILE A 451 -13.68 -4.83 -22.71
CA ILE A 451 -14.83 -5.53 -23.31
C ILE A 451 -15.54 -4.66 -24.34
N GLU A 452 -15.86 -3.41 -23.99
CA GLU A 452 -16.51 -2.45 -24.89
C GLU A 452 -15.69 -2.23 -26.18
N GLN A 453 -14.37 -2.10 -26.06
CA GLN A 453 -13.47 -1.91 -27.20
C GLN A 453 -13.32 -3.15 -28.07
N LEU A 454 -13.41 -4.34 -27.49
CA LEU A 454 -13.35 -5.59 -28.23
C LEU A 454 -14.67 -5.90 -28.95
N ALA A 455 -15.80 -5.50 -28.38
CA ALA A 455 -17.12 -5.66 -28.99
C ALA A 455 -17.38 -4.69 -30.17
N THR A 456 -16.63 -3.59 -30.25
CA THR A 456 -16.71 -2.65 -31.38
C THR A 456 -15.91 -3.20 -32.57
N PRO A 457 -16.53 -3.32 -33.77
CA PRO A 457 -15.89 -3.84 -34.99
C PRO A 457 -14.60 -3.12 -35.36
#